data_AF-A0A2U3QZ42-F1
#
_entry.id   AF-A0A2U3QZ42-F1
#
_cell.length_a   1.000
_cell.length_b   1.000
_cell.length_c   1.000
_cell.angle_alpha   90.00
_cell.angle_beta   90.00
_cell.angle_gamma   90.00
#
_symmetry.space_group_name_H-M   'P 1'
#
loop_
_entity.id
_entity.type
_entity.pdbx_description
1 polymer ?
#
loop_
_entity_poly.entity_id
_entity_poly.type
_entity_poly.pdbx_seq_one_letter_code
_entity_poly.pdbx_strand_id
1 'polypeptide(L)' 'MKFEQIKELEDEKFRRLTGVRNGTFSKMMDILRQADDLKKSKGVGKNKLNLEEQLLIVLEYLREYRTYFHIGQNYGISES' A
#
# COMPACT_ATOMS: atom_id res chain seq x y z
N MET A 1 2.40 -9.42 0.82
CA MET A 1 2.46 -10.26 2.03
C MET A 1 2.37 -9.50 3.36
N LYS A 2 2.76 -8.21 3.47
CA LYS A 2 2.67 -7.48 4.75
C LYS A 2 1.25 -7.04 5.10
N PHE A 3 0.46 -6.69 4.09
CA PHE A 3 -0.94 -6.29 4.26
C PHE A 3 -1.80 -7.37 4.94
N GLU A 4 -1.62 -8.63 4.56
CA GLU A 4 -2.35 -9.78 5.13
C GLU A 4 -2.16 -9.93 6.63
N GLN A 5 -1.02 -9.52 7.17
CA GLN A 5 -0.73 -9.57 8.60
C GLN A 5 -1.36 -8.41 9.36
N ILE A 6 -1.52 -7.26 8.70
CA ILE A 6 -2.00 -6.03 9.36
C ILE A 6 -3.50 -5.81 9.17
N LYS A 7 -4.14 -6.45 8.18
CA LYS A 7 -5.57 -6.28 7.89
C LYS A 7 -6.47 -6.76 9.04
N GLU A 8 -5.97 -7.69 9.86
CA GLU A 8 -6.67 -8.25 11.02
C GLU A 8 -6.41 -7.44 12.30
N LEU A 9 -5.62 -6.37 12.23
CA LEU A 9 -5.41 -5.49 13.36
C LEU A 9 -6.66 -4.66 13.65
N GLU A 10 -6.91 -4.48 14.94
CA GLU A 10 -7.88 -3.50 15.43
C GLU A 10 -7.57 -2.10 14.90
N ASP A 11 -8.62 -1.31 14.64
CA ASP A 11 -8.55 0.02 14.01
C ASP A 11 -7.51 0.95 14.65
N GLU A 12 -7.36 0.93 15.98
CA GLU A 12 -6.37 1.75 16.67
C GLU A 12 -4.94 1.33 16.35
N LYS A 13 -4.66 0.02 16.36
CA LYS A 13 -3.34 -0.52 16.03
C LYS A 13 -3.02 -0.31 14.57
N PHE A 14 -4.01 -0.52 13.69
CA PHE A 14 -3.88 -0.25 12.27
C PHE A 14 -3.55 1.22 12.02
N ARG A 15 -4.30 2.15 12.63
CA ARG A 15 -4.03 3.59 12.53
C ARG A 15 -2.67 3.96 13.12
N ARG A 16 -2.25 3.34 14.21
CA ARG A 16 -0.92 3.55 14.82
C ARG A 16 0.21 3.06 13.92
N LEU A 17 -0.03 2.12 13.00
CA LEU A 17 0.95 1.65 12.04
C LEU A 17 0.91 2.45 10.72
N THR A 18 -0.26 2.55 10.08
CA THR A 18 -0.40 3.11 8.71
C THR A 18 -0.69 4.61 8.68
N GLY A 19 -1.19 5.17 9.77
CA GLY A 19 -1.55 6.59 9.90
C GLY A 19 -3.00 6.88 9.55
N VAL A 20 -3.73 5.90 9.02
CA VAL A 20 -5.14 6.02 8.61
C VAL A 20 -5.99 4.95 9.26
N ARG A 21 -7.30 5.17 9.39
CA ARG A 21 -8.23 4.15 9.90
C ARG A 21 -8.52 3.11 8.80
N ASN A 22 -8.90 1.89 9.17
CA ASN A 22 -9.27 0.84 8.21
C ASN A 22 -10.37 1.32 7.24
N GLY A 23 -11.40 2.00 7.74
CA GLY A 23 -12.46 2.54 6.87
C GLY A 23 -11.98 3.58 5.85
N THR A 24 -10.94 4.35 6.16
CA THR A 24 -10.33 5.29 5.20
C THR A 24 -9.47 4.56 4.18
N PHE A 25 -8.69 3.58 4.66
CA PHE A 25 -7.88 2.73 3.80
C PHE A 25 -8.74 1.99 2.76
N SER A 26 -9.88 1.44 3.16
CA SER A 26 -10.82 0.77 2.24
C SER A 26 -11.31 1.72 1.14
N LYS A 27 -11.72 2.95 1.49
CA LYS A 27 -12.16 3.94 0.49
C LYS A 27 -11.05 4.33 -0.48
N MET A 28 -9.81 4.47 0.01
CA MET A 28 -8.65 4.71 -0.85
C MET A 28 -8.43 3.55 -1.82
N MET A 29 -8.55 2.31 -1.35
CA MET A 29 -8.44 1.11 -2.18
C MET A 29 -9.51 1.05 -3.27
N ASP A 30 -10.76 1.43 -2.96
CA ASP A 30 -11.84 1.43 -3.95
C ASP A 30 -11.58 2.44 -5.09
N ILE A 31 -11.00 3.60 -4.76
CA ILE A 31 -10.58 4.60 -5.76
C ILE A 31 -9.42 4.06 -6.59
N LEU A 32 -8.42 3.46 -5.94
CA LEU A 32 -7.25 2.90 -6.62
C LEU A 32 -7.61 1.74 -7.56
N ARG A 33 -8.53 0.86 -7.16
CA ARG A 33 -9.00 -0.24 -8.00
C ARG A 33 -9.66 0.26 -9.28
N GLN A 34 -10.54 1.26 -9.18
CA GLN A 34 -11.15 1.89 -10.35
C GLN A 34 -10.11 2.51 -11.29
N ALA A 35 -9.10 3.18 -10.73
CA ALA A 35 -8.02 3.77 -11.51
C ALA A 35 -7.12 2.72 -12.17
N ASP A 36 -6.86 1.60 -11.48
CA ASP A 36 -6.06 0.48 -11.99
C ASP A 36 -6.78 -0.26 -13.11
N ASP A 37 -8.10 -0.47 -13.00
CA ASP A 37 -8.91 -1.07 -14.07
C ASP A 37 -8.90 -0.20 -15.34
N LEU A 38 -8.97 1.13 -15.18
CA LEU A 38 -8.81 2.06 -16.30
C LEU A 38 -7.39 2.06 -16.90
N LYS A 39 -6.36 1.79 -16.10
CA LYS A 39 -4.98 1.64 -16.61
C LYS A 39 -4.81 0.33 -17.38
N LYS A 40 -5.37 -0.76 -16.87
CA LYS A 40 -5.37 -2.07 -17.53
C LYS A 40 -6.07 -2.02 -18.88
N SER A 41 -7.20 -1.29 -18.99
CA SER A 41 -7.90 -1.11 -20.26
C SER A 41 -7.06 -0.37 -21.32
N LYS A 42 -6.04 0.38 -20.90
CA LYS A 42 -5.09 1.09 -21.76
C LYS A 42 -3.83 0.28 -22.10
N GLY A 43 -3.79 -1.01 -21.72
CA GLY A 43 -2.64 -1.89 -21.98
C GLY A 43 -1.42 -1.64 -21.10
N VAL A 44 -1.56 -0.89 -20.00
CA VAL A 44 -0.48 -0.72 -19.03
C VAL A 44 -0.26 -2.05 -18.31
N GLY A 45 0.97 -2.56 -18.36
CA GLY A 45 1.35 -3.85 -17.78
C GLY A 45 1.06 -3.96 -16.27
N LYS A 46 0.91 -5.19 -15.78
CA LYS A 46 0.66 -5.45 -14.36
C LYS A 46 1.87 -5.09 -13.52
N ASN A 47 1.66 -4.36 -12.43
CA ASN A 47 2.70 -4.10 -11.43
C ASN A 47 3.09 -5.40 -10.73
N LYS A 48 4.37 -5.52 -10.33
CA LYS A 48 4.86 -6.65 -9.53
C LYS A 48 4.29 -6.67 -8.10
N LEU A 49 3.86 -5.51 -7.61
CA LEU A 49 3.24 -5.34 -6.29
C LEU A 49 1.72 -5.23 -6.41
N ASN A 50 1.02 -5.81 -5.44
CA ASN A 50 -0.42 -5.64 -5.27
C ASN A 50 -0.74 -4.20 -4.87
N LEU A 51 -1.93 -3.71 -5.25
CA LEU A 51 -2.38 -2.34 -4.94
C LEU A 51 -2.37 -2.05 -3.44
N GLU A 52 -2.77 -3.02 -2.62
CA GLU A 52 -2.79 -2.92 -1.16
C GLU A 52 -1.38 -2.64 -0.60
N GLU A 53 -0.36 -3.31 -1.15
CA GLU A 53 1.03 -3.12 -0.73
C GLU A 53 1.60 -1.80 -1.23
N GLN A 54 1.24 -1.39 -2.44
CA GLN A 54 1.63 -0.08 -2.97
C GLN A 54 1.08 1.05 -2.09
N LEU A 55 -0.20 0.99 -1.71
CA LEU A 55 -0.79 1.99 -0.82
C LEU A 55 -0.12 1.97 0.57
N LEU A 56 0.18 0.78 1.11
CA LEU A 56 0.83 0.65 2.41
C LEU A 56 2.24 1.26 2.42
N ILE A 57 3.03 1.02 1.37
CA ILE A 57 4.37 1.62 1.18
C ILE A 57 4.28 3.14 1.17
N VAL A 58 3.34 3.71 0.42
CA VAL A 58 3.15 5.17 0.34
C VAL A 58 2.79 5.74 1.71
N LEU A 59 1.90 5.09 2.45
CA LEU A 59 1.52 5.52 3.80
C LEU A 59 2.69 5.44 4.79
N GLU A 60 3.50 4.38 4.74
CA GLU A 60 4.73 4.28 5.55
C GLU A 60 5.74 5.38 5.20
N TYR A 61 5.92 5.66 3.91
CA TYR A 61 6.79 6.72 3.43
C TYR A 61 6.31 8.10 3.90
N LEU A 62 5.03 8.43 3.72
CA LEU A 62 4.47 9.72 4.11
C LEU A 62 4.52 9.93 5.63
N ARG A 63 4.37 8.87 6.40
CA ARG A 63 4.33 8.95 7.86
C ARG A 63 5.71 9.02 8.51
N GLU A 64 6.62 8.16 8.08
CA GLU A 64 7.91 7.97 8.75
C GLU A 64 9.10 8.47 7.92
N TYR A 65 8.86 8.90 6.68
CA TYR A 65 9.89 9.31 5.73
C TYR A 65 11.01 8.27 5.57
N ARG A 66 10.64 6.98 5.66
CA ARG A 66 11.58 5.85 5.48
C ARG A 66 12.25 5.94 4.11
N THR A 67 13.54 5.67 4.06
CA THR A 67 14.26 5.66 2.78
C THR A 67 13.77 4.53 1.88
N TYR A 68 13.91 4.71 0.55
CA TYR A 68 13.56 3.66 -0.40
C TYR A 68 14.34 2.38 -0.18
N PHE A 69 15.61 2.46 0.23
CA PHE A 69 16.39 1.30 0.69
C PHE A 69 15.67 0.48 1.79
N HIS A 70 15.19 1.12 2.86
CA HIS A 70 14.50 0.42 3.96
C HIS A 70 13.17 -0.18 3.52
N ILE A 71 12.43 0.53 2.67
CA ILE A 71 11.19 0.02 2.07
C ILE A 71 11.50 -1.17 1.17
N GLY A 72 12.56 -1.08 0.37
CA GLY A 72 13.08 -2.13 -0.49
C GLY A 72 13.34 -3.43 0.26
N GLN A 73 14.08 -3.33 1.38
CA GLN A 73 14.35 -4.47 2.25
C GLN A 73 13.07 -5.07 2.88
N ASN A 74 12.16 -4.22 3.35
CA ASN A 74 10.91 -4.67 4.00
C ASN A 74 9.94 -5.38 3.04
N TYR A 75 9.91 -4.99 1.78
CA TYR A 75 8.96 -5.50 0.79
C TYR A 75 9.61 -6.40 -0.28
N GLY A 76 10.93 -6.66 -0.18
CA GLY A 76 11.66 -7.47 -1.15
C GLY A 76 11.71 -6.85 -2.55
N ILE A 77 11.72 -5.51 -2.63
CA ILE A 77 11.76 -4.76 -3.89
C ILE A 77 13.12 -4.07 -4.07
N SER A 78 13.55 -3.95 -5.33
CA SER A 78 14.74 -3.17 -5.67
C SER A 78 14.47 -1.68 -5.47
N GLU A 79 15.50 -0.95 -5.04
CA GLU A 79 15.48 0.53 -4.96
C GLU A 79 15.71 1.20 -6.34
N SER A 80 16.10 0.41 -7.34
CA SER A 80 16.46 0.86 -8.71
C SER A 80 15.31 0.79 -9.70
#